data_AF-A0A415JBK5-F1
#
_entry.id   AF-A0A415JBK5-F1
#
_cell.length_a   1.000
_cell.length_b   1.000
_cell.length_c   1.000
_cell.angle_alpha   90.00
_cell.angle_beta   90.00
_cell.angle_gamma   90.00
#
_symmetry.space_group_name_H-M   'P 1'
#
loop_
_entity.id
_entity.type
_entity.pdbx_description
1 polymer ?
#
loop_
_entity_poly.entity_id
_entity_poly.type
_entity_poly.pdbx_seq_one_letter_code
_entity_poly.pdbx_strand_id
1 'polypeptide(L)'
;MKGIFPASCRLLGYVLLLLSVFVPLLMYMFGQVNDANLLYVKLGMKLVIWISLFMVFLARMKDENEEAFSIRRKAMVISLYLWGIYYVGMLLNAAYGGNLQEADNSVGIVYMVICVFCKEFLMQKAKIEKNFRQK
;
A
#
# COMPACT_ATOMS: atom_id res chain seq x y z
N MET A 1 -11.40 -2.07 14.70
CA MET A 1 -11.18 -3.44 14.21
C MET A 1 -9.90 -3.94 14.85
N LYS A 2 -9.92 -5.13 15.49
CA LYS A 2 -8.71 -5.75 16.03
C LYS A 2 -7.76 -6.07 14.86
N GLY A 3 -6.44 -5.91 15.04
CA GLY A 3 -5.49 -6.18 13.95
C GLY A 3 -5.65 -7.60 13.38
N ILE A 4 -5.73 -7.72 12.05
CA ILE A 4 -6.03 -8.98 11.36
C ILE A 4 -4.88 -9.98 11.49
N PHE A 5 -3.64 -9.48 11.57
CA PHE A 5 -2.43 -10.30 11.68
C PHE A 5 -1.74 -10.16 13.05
N PRO A 6 -1.11 -11.25 13.57
CA PRO A 6 -0.37 -11.22 14.83
C PRO A 6 0.81 -10.24 14.78
N ALA A 7 1.25 -9.76 15.94
CA ALA A 7 2.36 -8.79 16.05
C ALA A 7 3.66 -9.29 15.39
N SER A 8 3.87 -10.61 15.34
CA SER A 8 5.00 -11.27 14.67
C SER A 8 5.07 -10.95 13.17
N CYS A 9 3.94 -10.71 12.49
CA CYS A 9 3.93 -10.32 11.08
C CYS A 9 4.62 -8.98 10.82
N ARG A 10 4.67 -8.09 11.83
CA ARG A 10 5.40 -6.83 11.69
C ARG A 10 6.90 -7.05 11.63
N LEU A 11 7.42 -7.89 12.51
CA LEU A 11 8.84 -8.25 12.54
C LEU A 11 9.22 -8.89 11.20
N LEU A 12 8.42 -9.86 10.73
CA LEU A 12 8.62 -10.51 9.43
C LEU A 12 8.62 -9.50 8.27
N GLY A 13 7.69 -8.54 8.27
CA GLY A 13 7.64 -7.50 7.25
C GLY A 13 8.90 -6.61 7.23
N TYR A 14 9.46 -6.26 8.39
CA TYR A 14 10.73 -5.54 8.45
C TYR A 14 11.92 -6.38 7.99
N VAL A 15 11.98 -7.67 8.34
CA VAL A 15 13.02 -8.58 7.86
C VAL A 15 12.95 -8.74 6.34
N LEU A 16 11.75 -8.91 5.78
CA LEU A 16 11.56 -9.00 4.33
C LEU A 16 11.91 -7.70 3.61
N LEU A 17 11.58 -6.52 4.18
CA LEU A 17 12.01 -5.24 3.65
C LEU A 17 13.53 -5.13 3.61
N LEU A 18 14.21 -5.49 4.70
CA LEU A 18 15.65 -5.47 4.77
C LEU A 18 16.26 -6.39 3.70
N LEU A 19 15.76 -7.62 3.61
CA LEU A 19 16.18 -8.60 2.61
C LEU A 19 15.89 -8.13 1.18
N SER A 20 14.81 -7.38 0.95
CA SER A 20 14.46 -6.82 -0.36
C SER A 20 15.48 -5.80 -0.88
N VAL A 21 16.26 -5.17 0.00
CA VAL A 21 17.36 -4.27 -0.39
C VAL A 21 18.60 -5.08 -0.76
N PHE A 22 18.89 -6.18 -0.04
CA PHE A 22 20.08 -6.98 -0.25
C PHE A 22 19.99 -7.97 -1.42
N VAL A 23 18.81 -8.55 -1.67
CA VAL A 23 18.64 -9.57 -2.75
C VAL A 23 18.99 -9.04 -4.15
N PRO A 24 18.51 -7.86 -4.59
CA PRO A 24 18.86 -7.32 -5.91
C PRO A 24 20.37 -7.09 -6.05
N LEU A 25 21.03 -6.63 -4.99
CA LEU A 25 22.47 -6.40 -4.97
C LEU A 25 23.24 -7.72 -5.15
N LEU A 26 22.84 -8.77 -4.43
CA LEU A 26 23.43 -10.10 -4.56
C LEU A 26 23.16 -10.71 -5.94
N MET A 27 21.93 -10.62 -6.45
CA MET A 27 21.59 -11.12 -7.79
C MET A 27 22.42 -10.44 -8.88
N TYR A 28 22.69 -9.13 -8.73
CA TYR A 28 23.56 -8.39 -9.63
C TYR A 28 25.02 -8.87 -9.53
N MET A 29 25.56 -9.02 -8.31
CA MET A 29 26.94 -9.50 -8.09
C MET A 29 27.17 -10.94 -8.59
N PHE A 30 26.16 -11.81 -8.49
CA PHE A 30 26.23 -13.20 -8.99
C PHE A 30 25.93 -13.33 -10.49
N GLY A 31 25.74 -12.23 -11.22
CA GLY A 31 25.44 -12.26 -12.66
C GLY A 31 24.12 -12.97 -13.01
N GLN A 32 23.17 -13.03 -12.07
CA GLN A 32 21.85 -13.68 -12.27
C GLN A 32 20.82 -12.73 -12.91
N VAL A 33 21.21 -11.48 -13.18
CA VAL A 33 20.37 -10.45 -13.82
C VAL A 33 20.82 -10.25 -15.26
N ASN A 34 19.97 -10.68 -16.19
CA ASN A 34 20.14 -10.51 -17.63
C ASN A 34 19.00 -9.65 -18.18
N ASP A 35 19.18 -9.04 -19.36
CA ASP A 35 18.15 -8.19 -19.99
C ASP A 35 16.79 -8.91 -20.16
N ALA A 36 16.81 -10.22 -20.42
CA ALA A 36 15.59 -11.04 -20.53
C ALA A 36 14.87 -11.25 -19.19
N ASN A 37 15.59 -11.27 -18.06
CA ASN A 37 15.03 -11.49 -16.72
C ASN A 37 14.82 -10.18 -15.94
N LEU A 38 15.36 -9.06 -16.43
CA LEU A 38 15.34 -7.77 -15.73
C LEU A 38 13.92 -7.29 -15.40
N LEU A 39 12.98 -7.51 -16.31
CA LEU A 39 11.57 -7.17 -16.09
C LEU A 39 10.97 -7.98 -14.94
N TYR A 40 11.19 -9.30 -14.92
CA TYR A 40 10.67 -10.19 -13.88
C TYR A 40 11.32 -9.93 -12.53
N VAL A 41 12.63 -9.67 -12.50
CA VAL A 41 13.33 -9.28 -11.26
C VAL A 41 12.76 -7.96 -10.72
N LYS A 42 12.61 -6.93 -11.55
CA LYS A 42 12.01 -5.65 -11.13
C LYS A 42 10.58 -5.83 -10.61
N LEU A 43 9.76 -6.62 -11.30
CA LEU A 43 8.38 -6.87 -10.91
C LEU A 43 8.28 -7.68 -9.62
N GLY A 44 9.06 -8.75 -9.49
CA GLY A 44 9.15 -9.57 -8.29
C GLY A 44 9.59 -8.77 -7.08
N MET A 45 10.62 -7.93 -7.22
CA MET A 45 11.09 -7.07 -6.14
C MET A 45 10.05 -6.04 -5.70
N LYS A 46 9.35 -5.41 -6.66
CA LYS A 46 8.23 -4.51 -6.35
C LYS A 46 7.12 -5.22 -5.57
N LEU A 47 6.78 -6.46 -5.95
CA LEU A 47 5.78 -7.26 -5.24
C LEU A 47 6.23 -7.64 -3.83
N VAL A 48 7.48 -8.05 -3.63
CA VAL A 48 8.04 -8.38 -2.30
C VAL A 48 7.99 -7.16 -1.39
N ILE A 49 8.44 -5.99 -1.86
CA ILE A 49 8.37 -4.73 -1.10
C ILE A 49 6.92 -4.40 -0.74
N TRP A 50 6.00 -4.52 -1.70
CA TRP A 50 4.59 -4.23 -1.48
C TRP A 50 3.95 -5.15 -0.43
N ILE A 51 4.18 -6.46 -0.53
CA ILE A 51 3.69 -7.45 0.47
C ILE A 51 4.27 -7.14 1.85
N SER A 52 5.56 -6.79 1.92
CA SER A 52 6.24 -6.52 3.18
C SER A 52 5.68 -5.27 3.88
N LEU A 53 5.48 -4.19 3.13
CA LEU A 53 4.84 -2.97 3.63
C LEU A 53 3.40 -3.23 4.07
N PHE A 54 2.67 -4.05 3.31
CA PHE A 54 1.30 -4.44 3.64
C PHE A 54 1.23 -5.24 4.94
N MET A 55 2.17 -6.16 5.17
CA MET A 55 2.29 -6.91 6.43
C MET A 55 2.60 -6.00 7.62
N VAL A 56 3.53 -5.05 7.48
CA VAL A 56 3.85 -4.07 8.54
C VAL A 56 2.63 -3.22 8.88
N PHE A 57 1.90 -2.77 7.87
CA PHE A 57 0.72 -1.92 8.02
C PHE A 57 -0.45 -2.64 8.71
N LEU A 58 -0.75 -3.89 8.33
CA LEU A 58 -1.87 -4.65 8.88
C LEU A 58 -1.58 -5.34 10.23
N ALA A 59 -0.30 -5.50 10.60
CA ALA A 59 0.07 -6.15 11.86
C ALA A 59 -0.44 -5.39 13.08
N ARG A 60 -0.97 -6.13 14.06
CA ARG A 60 -1.50 -5.58 15.32
C ARG A 60 -0.39 -4.88 16.14
N MET A 61 -0.70 -3.71 16.72
CA MET A 61 0.17 -3.13 17.78
C MET A 61 -0.02 -3.97 19.04
N LYS A 62 1.07 -4.20 19.79
CA LYS A 62 1.04 -5.00 21.03
C LYS A 62 0.13 -4.37 22.09
N ASP A 63 0.02 -3.03 22.07
CA ASP A 63 -0.90 -2.23 22.89
C ASP A 63 -2.10 -1.78 22.04
N GLU A 64 -3.20 -2.52 22.12
CA GLU A 64 -4.41 -2.22 21.34
C GLU A 64 -5.36 -1.34 22.15
N ASN A 65 -4.99 -0.05 22.31
CA ASN A 65 -5.88 0.98 22.84
C ASN A 65 -6.70 1.65 21.72
N GLU A 66 -7.87 2.20 22.05
CA GLU A 66 -8.70 2.99 21.13
C GLU A 66 -7.91 4.16 20.51
N GLU A 67 -6.95 4.70 21.25
CA GLU A 67 -6.03 5.75 20.78
C GLU A 67 -5.17 5.29 19.59
N ALA A 68 -4.60 4.08 19.62
CA ALA A 68 -3.79 3.54 18.53
C ALA A 68 -4.63 3.32 17.26
N PHE A 69 -5.92 2.99 17.40
CA PHE A 69 -6.84 2.89 16.27
C PHE A 69 -7.15 4.27 15.67
N SER A 70 -7.34 5.29 16.50
CA SER A 70 -7.58 6.66 16.05
C SER A 70 -6.39 7.23 15.26
N ILE A 71 -5.16 6.93 15.71
CA ILE A 71 -3.91 7.34 15.05
C ILE A 71 -3.80 6.68 13.67
N ARG A 72 -4.07 5.38 13.56
CA ARG A 72 -4.05 4.65 12.28
C ARG A 72 -5.04 5.20 11.27
N ARG A 73 -6.24 5.56 11.72
CA ARG A 73 -7.25 6.17 10.85
C ARG A 73 -6.78 7.53 10.33
N LYS A 74 -6.24 8.38 11.22
CA LYS A 74 -5.68 9.68 10.82
C LYS A 74 -4.53 9.52 9.84
N ALA A 75 -3.60 8.59 10.11
CA ALA A 75 -2.47 8.30 9.22
C ALA A 75 -2.93 7.84 7.82
N MET A 76 -3.95 6.99 7.72
CA MET A 76 -4.53 6.56 6.44
C MET A 76 -5.11 7.72 5.63
N VAL A 77 -5.82 8.64 6.29
CA VAL A 77 -6.39 9.83 5.63
C VAL A 77 -5.27 10.75 5.13
N ILE A 78 -4.27 11.03 5.97
CA ILE A 78 -3.12 11.87 5.58
C ILE A 78 -2.35 11.22 4.43
N SER A 79 -2.12 9.91 4.48
CA SER A 79 -1.46 9.17 3.39
C SER A 79 -2.22 9.28 2.08
N LEU A 80 -3.56 9.25 2.11
CA LEU A 80 -4.38 9.41 0.90
C LEU A 80 -4.23 10.82 0.31
N TYR A 81 -4.18 11.86 1.15
CA TYR A 81 -3.94 13.23 0.71
C TYR A 81 -2.55 13.41 0.09
N LEU A 82 -1.49 12.93 0.75
CA LEU A 82 -0.13 13.00 0.22
C LEU A 82 -0.01 12.25 -1.11
N TRP A 83 -0.64 11.08 -1.21
CA TRP A 83 -0.66 10.29 -2.44
C TRP A 83 -1.40 11.03 -3.57
N GLY A 84 -2.49 11.76 -3.27
CA GLY A 84 -3.17 12.61 -4.24
C GLY A 84 -2.31 13.78 -4.76
N ILE A 85 -1.58 14.46 -3.87
CA ILE A 85 -0.63 15.53 -4.25
C ILE A 85 0.47 14.96 -5.15
N TYR A 86 1.04 13.82 -4.78
CA TYR A 86 2.04 13.12 -5.58
C TYR A 86 1.51 12.77 -6.98
N TYR A 87 0.28 12.25 -7.07
CA TYR A 87 -0.34 11.90 -8.34
C TYR A 87 -0.50 13.12 -9.26
N VAL A 88 -0.94 14.27 -8.74
CA VAL A 88 -1.00 15.53 -9.50
C VAL A 88 0.38 15.96 -9.98
N GLY A 89 1.39 15.91 -9.10
CA GLY A 89 2.77 16.24 -9.48
C GLY A 89 3.32 15.34 -10.59
N MET A 90 3.03 14.04 -10.53
CA MET A 90 3.41 13.07 -11.56
C MET A 90 2.75 13.40 -12.92
N LEU A 91 1.46 13.72 -12.93
CA LEU A 91 0.76 14.14 -14.16
C LEU A 91 1.33 15.44 -14.75
N LEU A 92 1.65 16.42 -13.92
CA LEU A 92 2.28 17.66 -14.38
C LEU A 92 3.65 17.37 -14.99
N ASN A 93 4.48 16.55 -14.33
CA ASN A 93 5.78 16.16 -14.85
C ASN A 93 5.67 15.39 -16.18
N ALA A 94 4.71 14.48 -16.30
CA ALA A 94 4.44 13.75 -17.54
C ALA A 94 4.01 14.70 -18.67
N ALA A 95 3.18 15.71 -18.37
CA ALA A 95 2.73 16.71 -19.33
C ALA A 95 3.88 17.61 -19.83
N TYR A 96 4.76 18.08 -18.93
CA TYR A 96 5.94 18.88 -19.32
C TYR A 96 6.99 18.04 -20.06
N GLY A 97 7.17 16.78 -19.68
CA GLY A 97 8.14 15.87 -20.29
C GLY A 97 7.66 15.19 -21.58
N GLY A 98 6.41 15.41 -21.99
CA GLY A 98 5.81 14.74 -23.17
C GLY A 98 5.73 13.22 -23.07
N ASN A 99 5.79 12.67 -21.85
CA ASN A 99 5.81 11.22 -21.62
C ASN A 99 4.39 10.66 -21.56
N LEU A 100 3.87 10.22 -22.71
CA LEU A 100 2.51 9.70 -22.85
C LEU A 100 2.26 8.46 -21.97
N GLN A 101 3.28 7.63 -21.75
CA GLN A 101 3.14 6.39 -20.98
C GLN A 101 2.90 6.65 -19.49
N GLU A 102 3.51 7.70 -18.93
CA GLU A 102 3.25 8.12 -17.54
C GLU A 102 1.90 8.84 -17.41
N ALA A 103 1.51 9.63 -18.42
CA ALA A 103 0.23 10.31 -18.45
C ALA A 103 -0.98 9.36 -18.56
N ASP A 104 -0.84 8.27 -19.33
CA ASP A 104 -1.90 7.25 -19.49
C ASP A 104 -2.04 6.34 -18.25
N ASN A 105 -1.14 6.45 -17.26
CA ASN A 105 -1.16 5.59 -16.09
C ASN A 105 -2.34 5.88 -15.15
N SER A 106 -3.41 5.09 -15.33
CA SER A 106 -4.68 5.24 -14.61
C SER A 106 -4.72 4.56 -13.24
N VAL A 107 -3.62 3.93 -12.79
CA VAL A 107 -3.56 3.17 -11.52
C VAL A 107 -4.03 4.03 -10.35
N GLY A 108 -3.69 5.31 -10.37
CA GLY A 108 -4.09 6.21 -9.31
C GLY A 108 -5.60 6.49 -9.24
N ILE A 109 -6.23 6.72 -10.39
CA ILE A 109 -7.67 6.92 -10.48
C ILE A 109 -8.40 5.65 -10.03
N VAL A 110 -7.95 4.48 -10.50
CA VAL A 110 -8.51 3.18 -10.12
C VAL A 110 -8.44 2.97 -8.60
N TYR A 111 -7.31 3.30 -7.97
CA TYR A 111 -7.16 3.22 -6.52
C TYR A 111 -8.19 4.09 -5.77
N MET A 112 -8.39 5.33 -6.21
CA MET A 112 -9.39 6.23 -5.60
C MET A 112 -10.82 5.71 -5.75
N VAL A 113 -11.18 5.16 -6.90
CA VAL A 113 -12.50 4.55 -7.13
C VAL A 113 -12.74 3.40 -6.14
N ILE A 114 -11.76 2.52 -5.96
CA ILE A 114 -11.85 1.41 -5.00
C ILE A 114 -12.02 1.96 -3.57
N CYS A 115 -11.24 2.97 -3.18
CA CYS A 115 -11.37 3.59 -1.85
C CYS A 115 -12.77 4.17 -1.60
N VAL A 116 -13.35 4.87 -2.58
CA VAL A 116 -14.71 5.43 -2.49
C VAL A 116 -15.74 4.30 -2.39
N PHE A 117 -15.62 3.27 -3.21
CA PHE A 117 -16.53 2.13 -3.18
C PHE A 117 -16.52 1.41 -1.82
N CYS A 118 -15.33 1.11 -1.29
CA CYS A 118 -15.19 0.52 0.05
C CYS A 118 -15.79 1.41 1.15
N LYS A 119 -15.59 2.73 1.06
CA LYS A 119 -16.16 3.68 2.02
C LYS A 119 -17.69 3.68 2.00
N GLU A 120 -18.30 3.78 0.83
CA GLU A 120 -19.76 3.78 0.68
C GLU A 120 -20.37 2.47 1.18
N PHE A 121 -19.78 1.33 0.79
CA PHE A 121 -20.23 0.02 1.25
C PHE A 121 -20.17 -0.11 2.78
N LEU A 122 -19.07 0.32 3.41
CA LEU A 122 -18.92 0.27 4.87
C LEU A 122 -19.88 1.23 5.59
N MET A 123 -20.16 2.42 5.02
CA MET A 123 -21.15 3.33 5.59
C MET A 123 -22.56 2.76 5.52
N GLN A 124 -22.95 2.14 4.40
CA GLN A 124 -24.24 1.48 4.27
C GLN A 124 -24.39 0.32 5.27
N LYS A 125 -23.37 -0.53 5.39
CA LYS A 125 -23.34 -1.61 6.39
C LYS A 125 -23.54 -1.08 7.81
N ALA A 126 -22.83 -0.01 8.18
CA ALA A 126 -22.96 0.59 9.51
C ALA A 126 -24.36 1.17 9.78
N LYS A 127 -25.00 1.78 8.77
CA LYS A 127 -26.39 2.26 8.87
C LYS A 127 -27.36 1.10 9.11
N ILE A 128 -27.21 0.00 8.37
CA ILE A 128 -28.05 -1.20 8.51
C ILE A 128 -27.88 -1.81 9.90
N GLU A 129 -26.65 -2.02 10.38
CA GLU A 129 -26.39 -2.57 11.71
C GLU A 129 -26.96 -1.71 12.86
N LYS A 130 -26.98 -0.37 12.69
CA LYS A 130 -27.59 0.53 13.67
C LYS A 130 -29.11 0.37 13.69
N ASN A 131 -29.75 0.27 12.52
CA ASN A 131 -31.19 0.08 12.42
C ASN A 131 -31.63 -1.28 12.98
N PHE A 132 -30.83 -2.34 12.81
CA PHE A 132 -31.12 -3.66 13.38
C PHE A 132 -30.96 -3.73 14.90
N ARG A 133 -30.07 -2.92 15.50
CA ARG A 133 -29.94 -2.85 16.97
C ARG A 133 -31.04 -2.04 17.66
N GLN A 134 -31.82 -1.28 16.91
CA GLN A 134 -32.93 -0.47 17.43
C GLN A 134 -34.29 -1.20 17.36
N LYS A 135 -34.35 -2.39 16.72
CA LYS A 135 -35.49 -3.30 16.75
C LYS A 135 -35.22 -4.43 17.73
#